data_AF-A0A3D8I6L2-F1
#
_entry.id   AF-A0A3D8I6L2-F1
#
_cell.length_a   1.000
_cell.length_b   1.000
_cell.length_c   1.000
_cell.angle_alpha   90.00
_cell.angle_beta   90.00
_cell.angle_gamma   90.00
#
_symmetry.space_group_name_H-M   'P 1'
#
loop_
_entity.id
_entity.type
_entity.pdbx_description
1 polymer ?
#
loop_
_entity_poly.entity_id
_entity_poly.type
_entity_poly.pdbx_seq_one_letter_code
_entity_poly.pdbx_strand_id
1 'polypeptide(L)' 'MDIEGAELSALKGAAQTIATHAPKLAICMYHKKQDFITIPQFILSLNPKYKLYLRNRNPLAEDTILLAKL' A
#
# COMPACT_ATOMS: atom_id res chain seq x y z
N MET A 1 7.91 0.75 -0.65
CA MET A 1 7.72 1.53 -1.89
C MET A 1 7.36 2.92 -1.45
N ASP A 2 8.17 3.86 -1.92
CA ASP A 2 8.20 5.25 -1.48
C ASP A 2 8.58 6.09 -2.70
N ILE A 3 7.59 6.73 -3.33
CA ILE A 3 7.72 7.32 -4.68
C ILE A 3 6.98 8.66 -4.79
N GLU A 4 7.05 9.46 -3.72
CA GLU A 4 6.63 10.87 -3.71
C GLU A 4 5.20 11.10 -4.24
N GLY A 5 4.25 10.25 -3.84
CA GLY A 5 2.84 10.38 -4.19
C GLY A 5 2.40 9.59 -5.43
N ALA A 6 3.29 8.84 -6.06
CA ALA A 6 2.95 7.97 -7.20
C ALA A 6 2.56 6.54 -6.79
N GLU A 7 2.39 6.24 -5.50
CA GLU A 7 2.24 4.89 -4.94
C GLU A 7 1.10 4.11 -5.59
N LEU A 8 -0.08 4.72 -5.68
CA LEU A 8 -1.24 4.09 -6.31
C LEU A 8 -1.01 3.81 -7.82
N SER A 9 -0.32 4.71 -8.53
CA SER A 9 -0.01 4.51 -9.96
C SER A 9 0.98 3.37 -10.16
N ALA A 10 2.01 3.26 -9.32
CA ALA A 10 2.93 2.13 -9.37
C ALA A 10 2.25 0.81 -9.00
N LEU A 11 1.36 0.80 -8.01
CA LEU A 11 0.54 -0.37 -7.69
C LEU A 11 -0.33 -0.80 -8.87
N LYS A 12 -0.95 0.16 -9.58
CA LYS A 12 -1.72 -0.13 -10.80
C LYS A 12 -0.85 -0.75 -11.90
N GLY A 13 0.35 -0.22 -12.11
CA GLY A 13 1.31 -0.80 -13.06
C GLY A 13 1.76 -2.22 -12.67
N ALA A 14 1.79 -2.53 -11.36
CA ALA A 14 2.16 -3.83 -10.82
C ALA A 14 0.97 -4.78 -10.56
N ALA A 15 -0.25 -4.41 -10.98
CA ALA A 15 -1.48 -5.10 -10.58
C ALA A 15 -1.47 -6.61 -10.89
N GLN A 16 -1.06 -7.00 -12.09
CA GLN A 16 -0.98 -8.40 -12.50
C GLN A 16 0.02 -9.17 -11.62
N THR A 17 1.20 -8.60 -11.38
CA THR A 17 2.23 -9.20 -10.52
C THR A 17 1.72 -9.43 -9.10
N ILE A 18 1.03 -8.44 -8.52
CA ILE A 18 0.49 -8.50 -7.17
C ILE A 18 -0.62 -9.55 -7.06
N ALA A 19 -1.53 -9.61 -8.04
CA ALA A 19 -2.62 -10.58 -8.08
C ALA A 19 -2.12 -12.02 -8.26
N THR A 20 -1.13 -12.23 -9.13
CA THR A 20 -0.58 -13.57 -9.45
C THR A 20 0.35 -14.11 -8.36
N HIS A 21 1.27 -13.29 -7.86
CA HIS A 21 2.36 -13.77 -6.99
C HIS A 21 2.15 -13.47 -5.50
N ALA A 22 1.14 -12.67 -5.16
CA ALA A 22 0.83 -12.27 -3.79
C ALA A 22 2.06 -11.87 -2.92
N PRO A 23 2.96 -10.98 -3.40
CA PRO A 23 4.17 -10.61 -2.66
C PRO A 23 3.85 -9.86 -1.36
N LYS A 24 4.78 -9.90 -0.40
CA LYS A 24 4.68 -8.99 0.77
C LYS A 24 4.87 -7.55 0.30
N LEU A 25 3.97 -6.66 0.67
CA LEU A 25 4.00 -5.24 0.31
C LEU A 25 4.33 -4.39 1.53
N ALA A 26 5.13 -3.35 1.32
CA ALA A 26 5.36 -2.27 2.28
C ALA A 26 5.28 -0.94 1.51
N ILE A 27 4.25 -0.14 1.76
CA ILE A 27 3.89 1.04 0.95
C ILE A 27 3.79 2.25 1.88
N CYS A 28 4.48 3.35 1.61
CA CYS A 28 4.27 4.58 2.36
C CYS A 28 2.89 5.17 2.04
N MET A 29 2.29 5.89 2.99
CA MET A 29 0.95 6.48 2.83
C MET A 29 0.92 7.98 3.12
N TYR A 30 2.04 8.58 3.50
CA TYR A 30 2.09 9.94 4.01
C TYR A 30 2.13 11.01 2.92
N HIS A 31 2.45 10.65 1.67
CA HIS A 31 2.52 11.60 0.56
C HIS A 31 1.16 12.20 0.16
N LYS A 32 0.09 11.41 0.24
CA LYS A 32 -1.26 11.87 -0.08
C LYS A 32 -2.25 11.37 0.94
N LYS A 33 -3.05 12.28 1.49
CA LYS A 33 -4.11 11.94 2.46
C LYS A 33 -5.09 10.89 1.92
N GLN A 34 -5.35 10.87 0.60
CA GLN A 34 -6.26 9.90 0.00
C GLN A 34 -5.69 8.46 -0.01
N ASP A 35 -4.37 8.30 0.04
CA ASP A 35 -3.73 6.99 -0.06
C ASP A 35 -4.08 6.08 1.13
N PHE A 36 -4.38 6.68 2.30
CA PHE A 36 -4.94 5.99 3.47
C PHE A 36 -6.22 5.18 3.17
N ILE A 37 -6.95 5.55 2.13
CA ILE A 37 -8.20 4.89 1.72
C ILE A 37 -8.00 4.11 0.42
N THR A 38 -7.41 4.74 -0.59
CA THR A 38 -7.35 4.19 -1.95
C THR A 38 -6.39 3.01 -2.06
N ILE A 39 -5.23 3.04 -1.38
CA ILE A 39 -4.23 1.97 -1.46
C ILE A 39 -4.74 0.66 -0.81
N PRO A 40 -5.28 0.66 0.43
CA PRO A 40 -5.87 -0.53 1.03
C PRO A 40 -6.97 -1.16 0.16
N GLN A 41 -7.90 -0.33 -0.33
CA GLN A 41 -9.00 -0.77 -1.20
C GLN A 41 -8.48 -1.39 -2.49
N PHE A 42 -7.49 -0.77 -3.12
CA PHE A 42 -6.91 -1.27 -4.35
C PHE A 42 -6.19 -2.61 -4.14
N ILE A 43 -5.35 -2.74 -3.10
CA ILE A 43 -4.66 -4.01 -2.79
C ILE A 43 -5.67 -5.13 -2.55
N LEU A 44 -6.72 -4.88 -1.77
CA LEU A 44 -7.77 -5.89 -1.49
C LEU A 44 -8.60 -6.23 -2.73
N SER A 45 -8.80 -5.28 -3.66
CA SER A 45 -9.46 -5.57 -4.95
C SER A 45 -8.64 -6.50 -5.85
N LEU A 46 -7.31 -6.48 -5.74
CA LEU A 46 -6.43 -7.39 -6.48
C LEU A 46 -6.36 -8.78 -5.83
N ASN A 47 -6.36 -8.83 -4.51
CA ASN A 47 -6.41 -10.09 -3.77
C ASN A 47 -7.03 -9.88 -2.37
N PRO A 48 -8.27 -10.34 -2.12
CA PRO A 48 -8.97 -10.11 -0.86
C PRO A 48 -8.38 -10.91 0.32
N LYS A 49 -7.41 -11.81 0.09
CA LYS A 49 -6.76 -12.60 1.15
C LYS A 49 -5.63 -11.83 1.86
N TYR A 50 -5.22 -10.67 1.36
CA TYR A 50 -4.22 -9.84 2.05
C TYR A 50 -4.73 -9.39 3.41
N LYS A 51 -3.92 -9.59 4.44
CA LYS A 51 -4.02 -8.94 5.74
C LYS A 51 -3.23 -7.65 5.70
N LEU A 52 -3.89 -6.56 6.05
CA LEU A 52 -3.32 -5.23 6.06
C LEU A 52 -2.96 -4.82 7.49
N TYR A 53 -1.79 -4.21 7.66
CA TYR A 53 -1.31 -3.69 8.92
C TYR A 53 -0.78 -2.27 8.70
N LEU A 54 -1.21 -1.33 9.54
CA LEU A 54 -0.69 0.03 9.51
C LEU A 54 0.38 0.18 10.57
N ARG A 55 1.53 0.71 10.20
CA ARG A 55 2.62 1.03 11.12
C ARG A 55 3.01 2.49 10.94
N ASN A 56 3.01 3.23 12.03
CA ASN A 56 3.54 4.59 12.09
C ASN A 56 4.73 4.60 13.05
N ARG A 57 5.80 5.33 12.72
CA ARG A 57 7.02 5.43 13.53
C ARG A 57 7.20 6.79 14.18
N ASN A 58 6.38 7.78 13.84
CA ASN A 58 6.49 9.12 14.41
C ASN A 58 5.12 9.75 14.69
N PRO A 59 5.03 10.77 15.57
CA PRO A 59 3.75 11.41 15.90
C PRO A 59 3.11 12.18 14.74
N LEU A 60 3.89 12.54 13.72
CA LEU A 60 3.48 13.40 12.60
C LEU A 60 2.96 12.60 11.38
N ALA A 61 2.94 11.27 11.49
CA ALA A 61 2.53 10.35 10.43
C ALA A 61 3.41 10.34 9.16
N GLU A 62 4.52 11.09 9.15
CA GLU A 62 5.47 11.22 8.01
C GLU A 62 6.22 9.92 7.70
N ASP A 63 6.12 8.89 8.56
CA ASP A 63 6.69 7.55 8.36
C ASP A 63 5.60 6.47 8.38
N THR A 64 4.36 6.81 8.01
CA THR A 64 3.27 5.85 8.01
C THR A 64 3.36 4.90 6.82
N ILE A 65 3.45 3.60 7.13
CA ILE A 65 3.62 2.51 6.17
C ILE A 65 2.46 1.51 6.31
N LEU A 66 1.85 1.16 5.18
CA LEU A 66 0.98 0.01 5.04
C LEU A 66 1.81 -1.24 4.74
N LEU A 67 1.64 -2.28 5.54
CA LEU A 67 2.15 -3.61 5.26
C LEU A 67 1.01 -4.50 4.79
N ALA A 68 1.20 -5.24 3.70
CA ALA A 68 0.25 -6.25 3.23
C ALA A 68 0.94 -7.62 3.10
N LYS A 69 0.35 -8.67 3.68
CA LYS A 69 0.80 -10.06 3.55
C LYS A 69 -0.39 -11.02 3.67
N LEU A 70 -0.28 -12.24 3.11
CA LEU A 70 -1.26 -13.32 3.36
C LEU A 70 -1.15 -13.86 4.79
#